data_AF-A0A379YE46-F1
#
_entry.id   AF-A0A379YE46-F1
#
_cell.length_a   1.000
_cell.length_b   1.000
_cell.length_c   1.000
_cell.angle_alpha   90.00
_cell.angle_beta   90.00
_cell.angle_gamma   90.00
#
_symmetry.space_group_name_H-M   'P 1'
#
loop_
_entity.id
_entity.type
_entity.pdbx_description
1 polymer ?
#
loop_
_entity_poly.entity_id
_entity_poly.type
_entity_poly.pdbx_seq_one_letter_code
_entity_poly.pdbx_strand_id
1 'polypeptide(L)'
;MTELTAGLAAPLGAQYDGEGINFTLYSAHAERVELCLFDGQQREVRLPLPARSGDIWHGYLPGGKPGQRYGYRVYGPFDPANGQRFNPNKLALDPAARAVEGPVADHPHLHGGYEQPDPHDSAELMPKCVVVTNGTTGRTIARRHALGADGDLRSARARSDAAAPADTAGAARQLRRIGAPGG
;
A
#
# COMPACT_ATOMS: atom_id res chain seq x y z
N MET A 1 20.16 5.52 -15.32
CA MET A 1 18.68 5.57 -15.27
C MET A 1 18.27 4.38 -14.41
N THR A 2 17.55 4.61 -13.32
CA THR A 2 17.12 3.51 -12.44
C THR A 2 15.97 2.78 -13.12
N GLU A 3 16.13 1.50 -13.42
CA GLU A 3 15.10 0.67 -14.04
C GLU A 3 14.79 -0.53 -13.14
N LEU A 4 13.52 -0.97 -13.14
CA LEU A 4 13.11 -2.16 -12.43
C LEU A 4 13.33 -3.39 -13.32
N THR A 5 13.81 -4.48 -12.72
CA THR A 5 13.75 -5.80 -13.35
C THR A 5 12.44 -6.50 -12.96
N ALA A 6 12.15 -7.67 -13.55
CA ALA A 6 10.86 -8.34 -13.34
C ALA A 6 10.59 -8.70 -11.87
N GLY A 7 11.59 -9.10 -11.10
CA GLY A 7 11.38 -9.59 -9.74
C GLY A 7 10.49 -10.84 -9.68
N LEU A 8 9.84 -11.04 -8.55
CA LEU A 8 8.96 -12.17 -8.26
C LEU A 8 7.58 -11.70 -7.82
N ALA A 9 6.54 -12.45 -8.17
CA ALA A 9 5.16 -12.19 -7.78
C ALA A 9 4.86 -12.50 -6.29
N ALA A 10 5.87 -12.88 -5.51
CA ALA A 10 5.73 -13.20 -4.10
C ALA A 10 7.02 -12.90 -3.32
N PRO A 11 6.91 -12.67 -2.00
CA PRO A 11 5.66 -12.49 -1.25
C PRO A 11 5.07 -11.10 -1.45
N LEU A 12 3.87 -10.86 -0.89
CA LEU A 12 3.16 -9.59 -1.01
C LEU A 12 3.91 -8.42 -0.34
N GLY A 13 3.77 -7.24 -0.93
CA GLY A 13 4.37 -5.98 -0.52
C GLY A 13 5.84 -5.82 -0.90
N ALA A 14 6.54 -4.92 -0.20
CA ALA A 14 7.97 -4.67 -0.40
C ALA A 14 8.87 -5.55 0.48
N GLN A 15 9.79 -6.29 -0.14
CA GLN A 15 10.73 -7.20 0.52
C GLN A 15 12.17 -6.86 0.20
N TYR A 16 12.97 -6.58 1.23
CA TYR A 16 14.41 -6.47 1.08
C TYR A 16 15.06 -7.85 1.22
N ASP A 17 15.93 -8.23 0.28
CA ASP A 17 16.61 -9.53 0.25
C ASP A 17 18.11 -9.45 0.60
N GLY A 18 18.66 -8.25 0.78
CA GLY A 18 20.09 -8.01 1.00
C GLY A 18 20.78 -7.30 -0.16
N GLU A 19 20.28 -7.51 -1.38
CA GLU A 19 20.85 -6.95 -2.62
C GLU A 19 19.96 -5.86 -3.21
N GLY A 20 18.64 -5.95 -2.99
CA GLY A 20 17.65 -5.03 -3.51
C GLY A 20 16.29 -5.24 -2.88
N ILE A 21 15.25 -4.68 -3.52
CA ILE A 21 13.88 -4.72 -3.01
C ILE A 21 12.96 -5.29 -4.07
N ASN A 22 12.27 -6.38 -3.73
CA ASN A 22 11.17 -6.91 -4.52
C ASN A 22 9.86 -6.24 -4.11
N PHE A 23 9.16 -5.64 -5.07
CA PHE A 23 7.86 -5.00 -4.87
C PHE A 23 6.78 -5.84 -5.55
N THR A 24 5.65 -6.00 -4.86
CA THR A 24 4.46 -6.63 -5.42
C THR A 24 3.20 -5.85 -5.03
N LEU A 25 2.22 -5.85 -5.92
CA LEU A 25 0.91 -5.24 -5.69
C LEU A 25 -0.18 -6.10 -6.36
N TYR A 26 -1.18 -6.50 -5.58
CA TYR A 26 -2.39 -7.12 -6.16
C TYR A 26 -3.28 -6.04 -6.80
N SER A 27 -3.61 -6.22 -8.08
CA SER A 27 -4.66 -5.45 -8.74
C SER A 27 -5.14 -6.13 -10.02
N ALA A 28 -6.31 -6.75 -9.96
CA ALA A 28 -6.91 -7.47 -11.09
C ALA A 28 -7.32 -6.55 -12.26
N HIS A 29 -7.80 -5.35 -11.95
CA HIS A 29 -8.37 -4.43 -12.94
C HIS A 29 -7.46 -3.26 -13.31
N ALA A 30 -6.25 -3.17 -12.73
CA ALA A 30 -5.28 -2.18 -13.17
C ALA A 30 -4.83 -2.46 -14.61
N GLU A 31 -4.61 -1.39 -15.36
CA GLU A 31 -4.02 -1.41 -16.71
C GLU A 31 -2.51 -1.15 -16.66
N ARG A 32 -2.06 -0.40 -15.65
CA ARG A 32 -0.65 -0.12 -15.37
C ARG A 32 -0.48 0.19 -13.89
N VAL A 33 0.64 -0.23 -13.32
CA VAL A 33 1.06 0.17 -11.98
C VAL A 33 2.41 0.84 -12.07
N GLU A 34 2.56 2.00 -11.44
CA GLU A 34 3.84 2.66 -11.24
C GLU A 34 4.23 2.64 -9.77
N LEU A 35 5.42 2.12 -9.49
CA LEU A 35 6.11 2.29 -8.22
C LEU A 35 6.63 3.71 -8.13
N CYS A 36 6.25 4.41 -7.07
CA CYS A 36 6.66 5.78 -6.80
C CYS A 36 7.68 5.76 -5.65
N LEU A 37 8.94 6.08 -5.95
CA LEU A 37 10.02 6.17 -4.95
C LEU A 37 10.20 7.62 -4.53
N PHE A 38 10.40 7.85 -3.23
CA PHE A 38 10.60 9.17 -2.66
C PHE A 38 11.97 9.30 -2.00
N ASP A 39 12.63 10.43 -2.23
CA ASP A 39 13.88 10.76 -1.56
C ASP A 39 13.68 11.54 -0.24
N GLY A 40 14.77 11.99 0.38
CA GLY A 40 14.73 12.77 1.62
C GLY A 40 14.02 14.12 1.49
N GLN A 41 13.89 14.65 0.27
CA GLN A 41 13.24 15.92 -0.06
C GLN A 41 11.80 15.74 -0.58
N GLN A 42 11.23 14.53 -0.45
CA GLN A 42 9.91 14.17 -1.00
C GLN A 42 9.82 14.24 -2.54
N ARG A 43 10.95 14.26 -3.26
CA ARG A 43 10.90 14.20 -4.74
C ARG A 43 10.50 12.81 -5.18
N GLU A 44 9.53 12.75 -6.08
CA GLU A 44 8.98 11.51 -6.62
C GLU A 44 9.74 11.06 -7.88
N VAL A 45 10.11 9.78 -7.92
CA VAL A 45 10.55 9.07 -9.12
C VAL A 45 9.57 7.93 -9.39
N ARG A 46 8.99 7.90 -10.60
CA ARG A 46 7.96 6.94 -10.99
C ARG A 46 8.56 5.90 -11.93
N LEU A 47 8.40 4.63 -11.56
CA LEU A 47 8.94 3.49 -12.28
C LEU A 47 7.78 2.52 -12.59
N PRO A 48 7.49 2.18 -13.85
CA PRO A 48 6.47 1.19 -14.16
C PRO A 48 6.86 -0.17 -13.60
N LEU A 49 5.93 -0.89 -12.96
CA LEU A 49 6.14 -2.29 -12.62
C LEU A 49 6.16 -3.12 -13.92
N PRO A 50 7.29 -3.79 -14.24
CA PRO A 50 7.52 -4.35 -15.56
C PRO A 50 6.82 -5.69 -15.80
N ALA A 51 6.37 -6.38 -14.76
CA ALA A 51 5.83 -7.73 -14.87
C ALA A 51 4.50 -7.89 -14.10
N ARG A 52 3.68 -8.82 -14.60
CA ARG A 52 2.41 -9.23 -13.98
C ARG A 52 2.26 -10.74 -14.09
N SER A 53 2.00 -11.40 -12.96
CA SER A 53 1.71 -12.84 -12.88
C SER A 53 0.33 -13.03 -12.25
N GLY A 54 -0.64 -13.48 -13.04
CA GLY A 54 -2.05 -13.44 -12.64
C GLY A 54 -2.49 -12.00 -12.36
N ASP A 55 -2.95 -11.72 -11.14
CA ASP A 55 -3.37 -10.38 -10.71
C ASP A 55 -2.33 -9.65 -9.86
N ILE A 56 -1.11 -10.19 -9.77
CA ILE A 56 0.00 -9.57 -9.04
C ILE A 56 0.92 -8.84 -10.02
N TRP A 57 1.03 -7.55 -9.84
CA TRP A 57 2.05 -6.70 -10.46
C TRP A 57 3.33 -6.78 -9.65
N HIS A 58 4.48 -6.87 -10.30
CA HIS A 58 5.75 -7.00 -9.61
C HIS A 58 6.92 -6.39 -10.36
N GLY A 59 7.95 -6.04 -9.58
CA GLY A 59 9.20 -5.48 -10.05
C GLY A 59 10.25 -5.51 -8.96
N TYR A 60 11.52 -5.54 -9.36
CA TYR A 60 12.65 -5.57 -8.45
C TYR A 60 13.56 -4.37 -8.67
N LEU A 61 13.96 -3.73 -7.57
CA LEU A 61 14.86 -2.59 -7.53
C LEU A 61 16.25 -3.05 -7.04
N PRO A 62 17.22 -3.28 -7.94
CA PRO A 62 18.59 -3.61 -7.54
C PRO A 62 19.21 -2.48 -6.72
N GLY A 63 19.93 -2.82 -5.66
CA GLY A 63 20.60 -1.86 -4.79
C GLY A 63 19.68 -1.08 -3.87
N GLY A 64 18.35 -1.25 -3.97
CA GLY A 64 17.39 -0.66 -3.04
C GLY A 64 17.67 -1.08 -1.59
N LYS A 65 17.46 -0.18 -0.63
CA LYS A 65 17.78 -0.41 0.79
C LYS A 65 16.58 -0.17 1.71
N PRO A 66 16.53 -0.82 2.89
CA PRO A 66 15.58 -0.48 3.94
C PRO A 66 15.61 1.01 4.26
N GLY A 67 14.46 1.58 4.61
CA GLY A 67 14.24 3.01 4.74
C GLY A 67 13.77 3.69 3.44
N GLN A 68 13.82 2.99 2.30
CA GLN A 68 13.25 3.50 1.05
C GLN A 68 11.75 3.79 1.23
N ARG A 69 11.37 5.04 0.95
CA ARG A 69 9.98 5.49 0.96
C ARG A 69 9.34 5.23 -0.39
N TYR A 70 8.12 4.72 -0.40
CA TYR A 70 7.41 4.40 -1.63
C TYR A 70 5.89 4.52 -1.51
N GLY A 71 5.23 4.48 -2.66
CA GLY A 71 3.80 4.29 -2.84
C GLY A 71 3.52 3.83 -4.27
N TYR A 72 2.25 3.76 -4.67
CA TYR A 72 1.86 3.33 -6.02
C TYR A 72 0.94 4.35 -6.68
N ARG A 73 1.08 4.49 -8.01
CA ARG A 73 0.06 5.10 -8.86
C ARG A 73 -0.53 4.02 -9.74
N VAL A 74 -1.84 3.83 -9.60
CA VAL A 74 -2.56 2.73 -10.23
C VAL A 74 -3.47 3.29 -11.32
N TYR A 75 -3.20 2.86 -12.54
CA TYR A 75 -3.97 3.23 -13.73
C TYR A 75 -5.02 2.18 -14.02
N GLY A 76 -6.13 2.66 -14.56
CA GLY A 76 -7.23 1.83 -14.99
C GLY A 76 -8.47 2.71 -15.25
N PRO A 77 -9.62 2.08 -15.47
CA PRO A 77 -10.86 2.78 -15.76
C PRO A 77 -11.40 3.56 -14.55
N PHE A 78 -11.94 4.74 -14.82
CA PHE A 78 -12.73 5.50 -13.86
C PHE A 78 -14.19 5.48 -14.33
N ASP A 79 -14.95 4.54 -13.78
CA ASP A 79 -16.38 4.35 -14.01
C ASP A 79 -17.08 4.12 -12.66
N PRO A 80 -17.45 5.22 -11.97
CA PRO A 80 -18.10 5.17 -10.67
C PRO A 80 -19.37 4.32 -10.62
N ALA A 81 -20.12 4.26 -11.73
CA ALA A 81 -21.36 3.50 -11.82
C ALA A 81 -21.12 1.99 -11.75
N ASN A 82 -19.96 1.53 -12.23
CA ASN A 82 -19.51 0.14 -12.14
C ASN A 82 -18.47 -0.08 -11.02
N GLY A 83 -18.32 0.87 -10.10
CA GLY A 83 -17.40 0.77 -8.95
C GLY A 83 -15.91 0.91 -9.30
N GLN A 84 -15.58 1.21 -10.55
CA GLN A 84 -14.20 1.39 -11.01
C GLN A 84 -13.76 2.82 -10.70
N ARG A 85 -12.72 2.99 -9.87
CA ARG A 85 -12.31 4.29 -9.35
C ARG A 85 -10.80 4.52 -9.46
N PHE A 86 -10.16 3.97 -10.48
CA PHE A 86 -8.73 4.17 -10.69
C PHE A 86 -8.42 5.64 -10.96
N ASN A 87 -7.54 6.23 -10.15
CA ASN A 87 -7.09 7.61 -10.32
C ASN A 87 -5.59 7.71 -10.03
N PRO A 88 -4.73 7.77 -11.06
CA PRO A 88 -3.28 7.81 -10.88
C PRO A 88 -2.76 9.13 -10.27
N ASN A 89 -3.59 10.17 -10.15
CA ASN A 89 -3.24 11.38 -9.41
C ASN A 89 -3.22 11.13 -7.90
N LYS A 90 -3.84 10.04 -7.43
CA LYS A 90 -3.87 9.66 -6.02
C LYS A 90 -2.77 8.65 -5.73
N LEU A 91 -1.84 9.03 -4.87
CA LEU A 91 -0.81 8.12 -4.35
C LEU A 91 -1.48 7.09 -3.44
N ALA A 92 -1.39 5.82 -3.82
CA ALA A 92 -1.89 4.70 -3.05
C ALA A 92 -0.80 4.13 -2.12
N LEU A 93 -1.20 3.78 -0.91
CA LEU A 93 -0.36 2.98 -0.01
C LEU A 93 -0.39 1.52 -0.44
N ASP A 94 0.71 0.82 -0.19
CA ASP A 94 0.76 -0.63 -0.30
C ASP A 94 -0.10 -1.28 0.82
N PRO A 95 -1.15 -2.06 0.48
CA PRO A 95 -1.95 -2.77 1.48
C PRO A 95 -1.14 -3.75 2.34
N ALA A 96 -0.01 -4.24 1.83
CA ALA A 96 0.92 -5.13 2.54
C ALA A 96 2.13 -4.38 3.13
N ALA A 97 2.07 -3.05 3.23
CA ALA A 97 3.14 -2.27 3.85
C ALA A 97 3.36 -2.69 5.31
N ARG A 98 4.63 -2.91 5.67
CA ARG A 98 5.04 -3.23 7.05
C ARG A 98 5.27 -1.99 7.90
N ALA A 99 5.46 -0.83 7.28
CA ALA A 99 5.61 0.45 7.94
C ALA A 99 5.10 1.58 7.04
N VAL A 100 4.57 2.62 7.68
CA VAL A 100 4.10 3.84 7.05
C VAL A 100 4.66 5.03 7.83
N GLU A 101 5.15 6.05 7.13
CA GLU A 101 5.73 7.27 7.68
C GLU A 101 5.04 8.51 7.10
N GLY A 102 4.70 9.46 7.96
CA GLY A 102 4.11 10.74 7.58
C GLY A 102 2.89 11.08 8.42
N PRO A 103 2.44 12.34 8.40
CA PRO A 103 1.20 12.73 9.05
C PRO A 103 0.00 12.10 8.33
N VAL A 104 -1.07 11.88 9.09
CA VAL A 104 -2.41 11.60 8.54
C VAL A 104 -3.25 12.83 8.85
N ALA A 105 -3.32 13.75 7.91
CA ALA A 105 -4.16 14.93 7.99
C ALA A 105 -5.23 14.83 6.91
N ASP A 106 -6.47 15.13 7.27
CA ASP A 106 -7.54 15.19 6.30
C ASP A 106 -7.31 16.38 5.35
N HIS A 107 -7.54 16.17 4.06
CA HIS A 107 -7.38 17.18 3.03
C HIS A 107 -8.25 16.85 1.80
N PRO A 108 -8.96 17.81 1.20
CA PRO A 108 -9.85 17.57 0.07
C PRO A 108 -9.19 16.85 -1.12
N HIS A 109 -7.92 17.15 -1.40
CA HIS A 109 -7.17 16.51 -2.50
C HIS A 109 -6.89 15.02 -2.29
N LEU A 110 -7.10 14.48 -1.09
CA LEU A 110 -7.02 13.03 -0.84
C LEU A 110 -8.22 12.29 -1.45
N HIS A 111 -9.32 12.97 -1.70
CA HIS A 111 -10.49 12.38 -2.33
C HIS A 111 -10.23 12.06 -3.81
N GLY A 112 -10.65 10.87 -4.26
CA GLY A 112 -10.41 10.39 -5.64
C GLY A 112 -11.30 11.03 -6.71
N GLY A 113 -12.35 11.75 -6.32
CA GLY A 113 -13.38 12.30 -7.20
C GLY A 113 -14.69 11.51 -7.14
N TYR A 114 -15.81 12.17 -7.45
CA TYR A 114 -17.15 11.56 -7.40
C TYR A 114 -17.54 10.98 -8.76
N GLU A 115 -17.94 11.85 -9.68
CA GLU A 115 -18.34 11.55 -11.07
C GLU A 115 -17.14 11.54 -12.03
N GLN A 116 -16.13 12.36 -11.73
CA GLN A 116 -14.91 12.48 -12.50
C GLN A 116 -13.70 12.31 -11.58
N PRO A 117 -12.57 11.77 -12.07
CA PRO A 117 -11.37 11.64 -11.26
C PRO A 117 -10.87 13.04 -10.87
N ASP A 118 -10.66 13.26 -9.57
CA ASP A 118 -10.05 14.51 -9.12
C ASP A 118 -8.61 14.63 -9.67
N PRO A 119 -8.25 15.76 -10.30
CA PRO A 119 -6.97 15.89 -11.00
C PRO A 119 -5.80 16.26 -10.08
N HIS A 120 -6.05 16.63 -8.83
CA HIS A 120 -5.00 17.12 -7.94
C HIS A 120 -4.11 15.98 -7.46
N ASP A 121 -2.80 16.21 -7.49
CA ASP A 121 -1.85 15.25 -6.95
C ASP A 121 -1.95 15.17 -5.42
N SER A 122 -1.97 13.96 -4.88
CA SER A 122 -2.01 13.72 -3.44
C SER A 122 -0.65 13.36 -2.84
N ALA A 123 0.40 13.24 -3.66
CA ALA A 123 1.70 12.71 -3.23
C ALA A 123 2.33 13.48 -2.05
N GLU A 124 2.27 14.81 -2.04
CA GLU A 124 2.84 15.62 -0.95
C GLU A 124 2.07 15.47 0.37
N LEU A 125 0.77 15.14 0.28
CA LEU A 125 -0.15 15.05 1.42
C LEU A 125 -0.18 13.65 2.02
N MET A 126 -0.04 12.62 1.18
CA MET A 126 -0.14 11.23 1.59
C MET A 126 1.08 10.78 2.40
N PRO A 127 0.89 10.00 3.47
CA PRO A 127 2.00 9.29 4.08
C PRO A 127 2.64 8.31 3.07
N LYS A 128 3.87 7.89 3.33
CA LYS A 128 4.62 6.98 2.46
C LYS A 128 4.78 5.63 3.14
N CYS A 129 4.66 4.55 2.37
CA CYS A 129 5.11 3.25 2.83
C CYS A 129 6.64 3.28 2.99
N VAL A 130 7.18 2.51 3.93
CA VAL A 130 8.62 2.43 4.18
C VAL A 130 9.04 0.97 4.13
N VAL A 131 10.09 0.68 3.35
CA VAL A 131 10.69 -0.65 3.30
C VAL A 131 11.44 -0.92 4.60
N VAL A 132 11.16 -2.04 5.25
CA VAL A 132 11.80 -2.45 6.51
C VAL A 132 12.65 -3.70 6.29
N THR A 133 13.60 -3.93 7.19
CA THR A 133 14.36 -5.18 7.23
C THR A 133 13.45 -6.35 7.63
N ASN A 134 13.72 -7.53 7.07
CA ASN A 134 13.10 -8.76 7.52
C ASN A 134 13.54 -9.03 8.97
N GLY A 135 12.63 -8.81 9.92
CA GLY A 135 12.89 -8.96 11.37
C GLY A 135 12.34 -7.82 12.23
N THR A 136 12.00 -6.66 11.65
CA THR A 136 11.34 -5.57 12.37
C THR A 136 9.84 -5.56 12.08
N THR A 137 9.07 -6.37 12.82
CA THR A 137 7.61 -6.28 12.82
C THR A 137 7.17 -5.23 13.82
N GLY A 138 6.45 -4.20 13.34
CA GLY A 138 5.56 -3.38 14.17
C GLY A 138 6.23 -2.26 14.97
N ARG A 139 6.43 -1.10 14.33
CA ARG A 139 6.28 0.19 15.03
C ARG A 139 5.96 1.27 14.01
N THR A 140 4.73 1.77 14.03
CA THR A 140 4.40 3.03 13.34
C THR A 140 5.29 4.12 13.92
N ILE A 141 6.27 4.59 13.15
CA ILE A 141 7.16 5.66 13.56
C ILE A 141 6.48 6.97 13.19
N ALA A 142 5.46 7.36 13.95
CA ALA A 142 4.94 8.72 13.87
C ALA A 142 6.02 9.66 14.43
N ARG A 143 6.82 10.27 13.55
CA ARG A 143 7.70 11.38 13.96
C ARG A 143 6.82 12.53 14.44
N ARG A 144 6.80 12.78 15.75
CA ARG A 144 6.33 14.06 16.28
C ARG A 144 7.35 15.12 15.88
N HIS A 145 6.96 16.06 15.03
CA HIS A 145 7.61 17.36 15.04
C HIS A 145 7.31 17.99 16.40
N ALA A 146 8.35 18.24 17.18
CA ALA A 146 8.26 18.99 18.42
C ALA A 146 7.83 20.43 18.08
N LEU A 147 6.58 20.75 18.34
CA LEU A 147 6.16 22.13 18.56
C LEU A 147 6.62 22.52 19.98
N GLY A 148 7.13 23.74 20.12
CA GLY A 148 7.77 24.27 21.32
C GLY A 148 6.97 24.12 22.61
N ALA A 149 7.72 24.12 23.70
CA ALA A 149 7.27 24.03 25.08
C ALA A 149 6.18 25.06 25.42
N ASP A 150 5.11 24.60 26.07
CA ASP A 150 4.74 25.03 27.42
C ASP A 150 3.51 24.26 27.92
N GLY A 151 3.59 23.80 29.18
CA GLY A 151 2.44 23.69 30.06
C GLY A 151 1.46 22.51 29.91
N ASP A 152 1.65 21.56 30.83
CA ASP A 152 0.60 20.86 31.59
C ASP A 152 0.23 19.42 31.17
N LEU A 153 0.77 18.49 31.96
CA LEU A 153 0.50 17.05 31.92
C LEU A 153 -0.85 16.76 32.57
N ARG A 154 -1.85 16.38 31.77
CA ARG A 154 -2.93 15.51 32.26
C ARG A 154 -3.00 14.22 31.45
N SER A 155 -2.80 13.14 32.19
CA SER A 155 -2.76 11.75 31.77
C SER A 155 -4.10 11.28 31.22
N ALA A 156 -4.09 10.72 30.00
CA ALA A 156 -5.18 9.91 29.47
C ALA A 156 -4.64 8.52 29.14
N ARG A 157 -5.15 7.52 29.87
CA ARG A 157 -4.86 6.09 29.73
C ARG A 157 -5.17 5.63 28.30
N ALA A 158 -4.20 4.99 27.66
CA ALA A 158 -4.44 4.17 26.47
C ALA A 158 -5.30 2.97 26.88
N ARG A 159 -6.50 2.86 26.30
CA ARG A 159 -7.25 1.61 26.30
C ARG A 159 -6.71 0.75 25.17
N SER A 160 -6.13 -0.39 25.56
CA SER A 160 -5.77 -1.50 24.70
C SER A 160 -7.03 -2.30 24.38
N ASP A 161 -7.48 -2.29 23.13
CA ASP A 161 -8.33 -3.36 22.60
C ASP A 161 -7.52 -4.13 21.57
N ALA A 162 -7.11 -5.32 21.99
CA ALA A 162 -6.45 -6.32 21.18
C ALA A 162 -7.50 -6.99 20.28
N ALA A 163 -7.46 -6.74 18.98
CA ALA A 163 -8.10 -7.60 17.99
C ALA A 163 -7.10 -8.72 17.63
N ALA A 164 -7.43 -9.95 18.04
CA ALA A 164 -6.69 -11.16 17.72
C ALA A 164 -6.67 -11.44 16.20
N PRO A 165 -5.62 -12.11 15.67
CA PRO A 165 -5.54 -12.42 14.25
C PRO A 165 -6.58 -13.47 13.85
N ALA A 166 -7.33 -13.16 12.79
CA ALA A 166 -8.27 -14.08 12.17
C ALA A 166 -7.51 -15.21 11.44
N ASP A 167 -7.71 -16.42 11.95
CA ASP A 167 -7.40 -17.71 11.34
C ASP A 167 -7.97 -17.78 9.91
N THR A 168 -7.10 -17.99 8.92
CA THR A 168 -7.50 -18.18 7.51
C THR A 168 -7.32 -19.65 7.13
N ALA A 169 -8.11 -20.52 7.76
CA ALA A 169 -8.34 -21.89 7.33
C ALA A 169 -9.85 -22.09 7.13
N GLY A 170 -10.36 -21.92 5.91
CA GLY A 170 -11.80 -22.07 5.70
C GLY A 170 -12.35 -21.72 4.31
N ALA A 171 -11.68 -22.14 3.24
CA ALA A 171 -12.26 -22.08 1.88
C ALA A 171 -12.27 -23.46 1.24
N ALA A 172 -12.93 -24.42 1.88
CA ALA A 172 -13.41 -25.62 1.23
C ALA A 172 -14.61 -26.15 2.00
N ARG A 173 -15.67 -26.50 1.26
CA ARG A 173 -16.77 -27.41 1.65
C ARG A 173 -18.06 -26.74 2.15
N GLN A 174 -18.94 -26.39 1.22
CA GLN A 174 -20.38 -26.38 1.48
C GLN A 174 -21.18 -26.64 0.18
N LEU A 175 -21.25 -27.90 -0.24
CA LEU A 175 -22.39 -28.39 -1.04
C LEU A 175 -22.70 -29.82 -0.59
N ARG A 176 -23.73 -29.98 0.25
CA ARG A 176 -24.46 -31.24 0.39
C ARG A 176 -25.96 -30.97 0.53
N ARG A 177 -26.67 -31.56 -0.45
CA ARG A 177 -27.88 -32.37 -0.32
C ARG A 177 -29.21 -31.71 0.09
N ILE A 178 -30.11 -31.73 -0.88
CA ILE A 178 -31.56 -31.98 -0.77
C ILE A 178 -31.97 -32.49 -2.18
N GLY A 179 -32.61 -33.63 -2.42
CA GLY A 179 -33.11 -34.69 -1.56
C GLY A 179 -33.43 -35.95 -2.41
N ALA A 180 -33.63 -37.07 -1.74
CA ALA A 180 -34.40 -38.22 -2.25
C ALA A 180 -35.73 -38.24 -1.46
N PRO A 181 -36.84 -38.69 -2.05
CA PRO A 181 -37.26 -40.11 -1.97
C PRO A 181 -37.79 -40.61 -3.35
N GLY A 182 -37.84 -41.89 -3.71
CA GLY A 182 -38.41 -43.08 -3.07
C GLY A 182 -39.34 -43.74 -4.11
N GLY A 183 -39.17 -45.04 -4.36
CA GLY A 183 -39.93 -45.80 -5.38
C GLY A 183 -39.06 -46.77 -6.16
#